data_AF-A0A4R1FWX9-F1
#
_entry.id   AF-A0A4R1FWX9-F1
#
_cell.length_a   1.000
_cell.length_b   1.000
_cell.length_c   1.000
_cell.angle_alpha   90.00
_cell.angle_beta   90.00
_cell.angle_gamma   90.00
#
_symmetry.space_group_name_H-M   'P 1'
#
loop_
_entity.id
_entity.type
_entity.pdbx_description
1 polymer ?
#
loop_
_entity_poly.entity_id
_entity_poly.type
_entity_poly.pdbx_seq_one_letter_code
_entity_poly.pdbx_strand_id
1 'polypeptide(L)'
;MTVIDTPTITTETVTWTQACRLDFLIPGRGVAVLLKGGRQAALFLLTDGTLAAVGNIDPFGRAAVMSRGIVGDRGGVPVVASPLLKQAFSLIDGRCLDDESQSLPVYAVQLDGGVVAVSNEPVQTP
;
A
#
# COMPACT_ATOMS: atom_id res chain seq x y z
N MET A 1 -28.54 20.27 36.45
CA MET A 1 -27.30 19.48 36.44
C MET A 1 -27.15 18.92 35.03
N THR A 2 -26.51 19.66 34.13
CA THR A 2 -26.39 19.26 32.72
C THR A 2 -24.97 18.74 32.56
N VAL A 3 -24.85 17.42 32.36
CA VAL A 3 -23.58 16.76 32.05
C VAL A 3 -23.29 17.03 30.58
N ILE A 4 -22.17 17.68 30.29
CA ILE A 4 -21.63 17.79 28.93
C ILE A 4 -20.83 16.49 28.70
N ASP A 5 -21.38 15.58 27.90
CA ASP A 5 -20.60 14.47 27.36
C ASP A 5 -19.53 15.05 26.45
N THR A 6 -18.28 14.96 26.92
CA THR A 6 -17.10 15.31 26.12
C THR A 6 -16.89 14.19 25.11
N PRO A 7 -16.86 14.46 23.80
CA PRO A 7 -16.56 13.42 22.83
C PRO A 7 -15.11 12.96 23.04
N THR A 8 -14.94 11.73 23.49
CA THR A 8 -13.64 11.07 23.51
C THR A 8 -13.19 10.88 22.06
N ILE A 9 -12.29 11.73 21.58
CA ILE A 9 -11.62 11.55 20.30
C ILE A 9 -10.63 10.41 20.47
N THR A 10 -11.03 9.20 20.09
CA THR A 10 -10.12 8.05 20.03
C THR A 10 -9.11 8.30 18.93
N THR A 11 -7.90 8.73 19.30
CA THR A 11 -6.79 8.80 18.36
C THR A 11 -6.35 7.37 18.09
N GLU A 12 -6.76 6.76 16.98
CA GLU A 12 -6.25 5.44 16.61
C GLU A 12 -4.74 5.52 16.45
N THR A 13 -4.03 4.80 17.30
CA THR A 13 -2.57 4.69 17.22
C THR A 13 -2.23 3.84 16.01
N VAL A 14 -1.76 4.49 14.95
CA VAL A 14 -1.25 3.78 13.76
C VAL A 14 -0.07 2.90 14.19
N THR A 15 -0.26 1.59 14.06
CA THR A 15 0.80 0.61 14.34
C THR A 15 1.52 0.24 13.04
N TRP A 16 2.82 0.01 13.15
CA TRP A 16 3.70 -0.19 11.99
C TRP A 16 4.38 -1.55 12.03
N THR A 17 4.70 -2.09 10.86
CA THR A 17 5.59 -3.23 10.67
C THR A 17 6.83 -2.75 9.93
N GLN A 18 8.01 -3.01 10.50
CA GLN A 18 9.28 -2.75 9.81
C GLN A 18 9.43 -3.75 8.66
N ALA A 19 9.57 -3.25 7.44
CA ALA A 19 9.67 -4.08 6.25
C ALA A 19 11.12 -4.44 5.96
N CYS A 20 11.96 -3.44 5.64
CA CYS A 20 13.37 -3.63 5.32
C CYS A 20 14.13 -2.30 5.38
N ARG A 21 15.45 -2.34 5.20
CA ARG A 21 16.25 -1.14 4.97
C ARG A 21 15.99 -0.58 3.57
N LEU A 22 16.02 0.75 3.42
CA LEU A 22 15.77 1.41 2.13
C LEU A 22 16.72 0.93 1.03
N ASP A 23 17.98 0.67 1.35
CA ASP A 23 19.01 0.23 0.40
C ASP A 23 18.80 -1.21 -0.13
N PHE A 24 17.83 -1.95 0.43
CA PHE A 24 17.44 -3.26 -0.09
C PHE A 24 16.31 -3.16 -1.12
N LEU A 25 15.66 -2.00 -1.22
CA LEU A 25 14.64 -1.76 -2.25
C LEU A 25 15.31 -1.33 -3.56
N ILE A 26 14.99 -2.07 -4.62
CA ILE A 26 15.39 -1.71 -5.98
C ILE A 26 14.22 -0.96 -6.63
N PRO A 27 14.42 0.25 -7.18
CA PRO A 27 13.36 1.00 -7.83
C PRO A 27 12.58 0.16 -8.86
N GLY A 28 11.25 0.22 -8.79
CA GLY A 28 10.31 -0.51 -9.65
C GLY A 28 10.13 -2.00 -9.32
N ARG A 29 10.93 -2.58 -8.40
CA ARG A 29 10.74 -3.95 -7.92
C ARG A 29 9.97 -3.97 -6.61
N GLY A 30 8.81 -4.61 -6.62
CA GLY A 30 8.02 -4.80 -5.42
C GLY A 30 8.58 -5.87 -4.50
N VAL A 31 8.29 -5.71 -3.21
CA VAL A 31 8.54 -6.71 -2.17
C VAL A 31 7.26 -6.95 -1.37
N ALA A 32 7.02 -8.20 -0.98
CA ALA A 32 5.89 -8.54 -0.12
C ALA A 32 6.25 -8.30 1.35
N VAL A 33 5.33 -7.70 2.11
CA VAL A 33 5.46 -7.45 3.55
C VAL A 33 4.32 -8.16 4.26
N LEU A 34 4.66 -9.04 5.20
CA LEU A 34 3.69 -9.67 6.09
C LEU A 34 3.43 -8.74 7.28
N LEU A 35 2.22 -8.20 7.34
CA LEU A 35 1.79 -7.28 8.40
C LEU A 35 1.24 -8.06 9.60
N LYS A 36 1.11 -7.37 10.73
CA LYS A 36 0.40 -7.93 11.89
C LYS A 36 -1.04 -8.30 11.50
N GLY A 37 -1.54 -9.38 12.09
CA GLY A 37 -2.87 -9.92 11.77
C GLY A 37 -2.94 -10.70 10.46
N GLY A 38 -1.80 -10.99 9.82
CA GLY A 38 -1.73 -11.86 8.62
C GLY A 38 -2.07 -11.16 7.31
N ARG A 39 -2.30 -9.85 7.32
CA ARG A 39 -2.46 -9.04 6.10
C ARG A 39 -1.14 -8.95 5.34
N GLN A 40 -1.23 -8.68 4.05
CA GLN A 40 -0.06 -8.62 3.18
C GLN A 40 -0.09 -7.34 2.34
N ALA A 41 1.03 -6.64 2.32
CA ALA A 41 1.25 -5.48 1.48
C ALA A 41 2.32 -5.76 0.42
N ALA A 42 2.21 -5.10 -0.73
CA ALA A 42 3.21 -4.99 -1.76
C ALA A 42 3.83 -3.59 -1.66
N LEU A 43 5.10 -3.53 -1.25
CA LEU A 43 5.87 -2.30 -1.06
C LEU A 43 6.75 -2.05 -2.27
N PHE A 44 6.77 -0.82 -2.75
CA PHE A 44 7.55 -0.37 -3.91
C PHE A 44 8.35 0.87 -3.56
N LEU A 45 9.58 0.93 -4.07
CA LEU A 45 10.33 2.17 -4.27
C LEU A 45 10.15 2.58 -5.73
N LEU A 46 9.68 3.80 -5.98
CA LEU A 46 9.50 4.35 -7.33
C LEU A 46 10.79 5.03 -7.81
N THR A 47 10.87 5.29 -9.11
CA THR A 47 12.06 5.89 -9.74
C THR A 47 12.31 7.34 -9.32
N ASP A 48 11.28 8.03 -8.87
CA ASP A 48 11.36 9.39 -8.31
C ASP A 48 11.76 9.40 -6.81
N GLY A 49 11.98 8.21 -6.22
CA GLY A 49 12.33 8.04 -4.81
C GLY A 49 11.12 7.90 -3.87
N THR A 50 9.89 7.99 -4.40
CA THR A 50 8.66 7.83 -3.60
C THR A 50 8.49 6.38 -3.16
N LEU A 51 8.04 6.16 -1.92
CA LEU A 51 7.65 4.84 -1.42
C LEU A 51 6.13 4.70 -1.47
N ALA A 52 5.64 3.56 -1.96
CA ALA A 52 4.22 3.26 -2.03
C ALA A 52 3.94 1.83 -1.57
N ALA A 53 2.81 1.61 -0.89
CA ALA A 53 2.38 0.28 -0.48
C ALA A 53 0.89 0.06 -0.73
N VAL A 54 0.57 -1.06 -1.36
CA VAL A 54 -0.81 -1.49 -1.67
C VAL A 54 -1.02 -2.94 -1.21
N GLY A 55 -2.25 -3.45 -1.26
CA GLY A 55 -2.54 -4.85 -0.96
C GLY A 55 -1.76 -5.81 -1.86
N ASN A 56 -1.21 -6.88 -1.27
CA ASN A 56 -0.46 -7.88 -2.05
C ASN A 56 -1.36 -8.86 -2.81
N ILE A 57 -2.67 -8.90 -2.51
CA ILE A 57 -3.63 -9.83 -3.11
C ILE A 57 -4.29 -9.17 -4.31
N ASP A 58 -4.16 -9.79 -5.48
CA ASP A 58 -4.90 -9.41 -6.68
C ASP A 58 -6.40 -9.68 -6.46
N PRO A 59 -7.29 -8.68 -6.63
CA PRO A 59 -8.72 -8.84 -6.34
C PRO A 59 -9.47 -9.73 -7.34
N PHE A 60 -8.98 -9.85 -8.58
CA PHE A 60 -9.57 -10.69 -9.62
C PHE A 60 -9.13 -12.15 -9.45
N GLY A 61 -7.82 -12.37 -9.39
CA GLY A 61 -7.22 -13.70 -9.31
C GLY A 61 -7.16 -14.27 -7.89
N ARG A 62 -7.39 -13.45 -6.86
CA ARG A 62 -7.32 -13.79 -5.43
C ARG A 62 -5.98 -14.43 -5.02
N ALA A 63 -4.89 -14.02 -5.69
CA ALA A 63 -3.55 -14.52 -5.44
C ALA A 63 -2.64 -13.42 -4.88
N ALA A 64 -1.76 -13.78 -3.95
CA ALA A 64 -0.80 -12.87 -3.31
C ALA A 64 0.39 -12.55 -4.24
N VAL A 65 0.15 -11.81 -5.32
CA VAL A 65 1.12 -11.60 -6.40
C VAL A 65 1.39 -10.13 -6.74
N MET A 66 0.72 -9.15 -6.13
CA MET A 66 0.86 -7.75 -6.57
C MET A 66 2.29 -7.21 -6.42
N SER A 67 3.05 -7.64 -5.41
CA SER A 67 4.48 -7.32 -5.25
C SER A 67 5.35 -7.77 -6.43
N ARG A 68 4.87 -8.71 -7.26
CA ARG A 68 5.55 -9.19 -8.47
C ARG A 68 5.09 -8.46 -9.74
N GLY A 69 4.19 -7.50 -9.59
CA GLY A 69 3.67 -6.68 -10.68
C GLY A 69 4.75 -5.78 -11.29
N ILE A 70 4.45 -5.30 -12.49
CA ILE A 70 5.33 -4.37 -13.20
C ILE A 70 4.88 -2.96 -12.86
N VAL A 71 5.77 -2.17 -12.27
CA VAL A 71 5.54 -0.74 -12.04
C VAL A 71 5.64 0.01 -13.35
N GLY A 72 4.75 0.98 -13.56
CA GLY A 72 4.74 1.84 -14.74
C GLY A 72 4.00 3.15 -14.49
N ASP A 73 3.72 3.85 -15.58
CA ASP A 73 2.92 5.07 -15.59
C ASP A 73 1.73 4.89 -16.53
N ARG A 74 0.57 5.43 -16.15
CA ARG A 74 -0.59 5.54 -17.03
C ARG A 74 -1.15 6.96 -16.98
N GLY A 75 -0.64 7.79 -17.88
CA GLY A 75 -1.11 9.18 -18.02
C GLY A 75 -0.73 10.05 -16.83
N GLY A 76 0.45 9.84 -16.25
CA GLY A 76 0.95 10.54 -15.06
C GLY A 76 0.58 9.87 -13.73
N VAL A 77 -0.19 8.78 -13.75
CA VAL A 77 -0.51 8.01 -12.55
C VAL A 77 0.48 6.85 -12.42
N PRO A 78 1.27 6.76 -11.33
CA PRO A 78 2.12 5.61 -11.07
C PRO A 78 1.25 4.39 -10.77
N VAL A 79 1.48 3.29 -11.49
CA VAL A 79 0.68 2.08 -11.40
C VAL A 79 1.54 0.85 -11.18
N VAL A 80 0.92 -0.21 -10.67
CA VAL A 80 1.41 -1.57 -10.75
C VAL A 80 0.44 -2.41 -11.59
N ALA A 81 0.94 -3.02 -12.65
CA ALA A 81 0.16 -3.97 -13.46
C ALA A 81 0.19 -5.35 -12.81
N SER A 82 -0.98 -5.95 -12.62
CA SER A 82 -1.10 -7.32 -12.08
C SER A 82 -0.28 -8.32 -12.91
N PRO A 83 0.49 -9.24 -12.28
CA PRO A 83 1.14 -10.32 -12.98
C PRO A 83 0.18 -11.24 -13.74
N LEU A 84 -1.05 -11.39 -13.27
CA LEU A 84 -2.01 -12.35 -13.79
C LEU A 84 -2.71 -11.83 -15.04
N LEU A 85 -3.53 -10.79 -14.87
CA LEU A 85 -4.47 -10.32 -15.89
C LEU A 85 -4.16 -8.89 -16.37
N LYS A 86 -3.04 -8.33 -15.94
CA LYS A 86 -2.48 -7.04 -16.41
C LYS A 86 -3.31 -5.80 -16.14
N GLN A 87 -4.34 -5.87 -15.30
CA GLN A 87 -5.03 -4.68 -14.82
C GLN A 87 -4.03 -3.77 -14.12
N ALA A 88 -4.11 -2.46 -14.41
CA ALA A 88 -3.27 -1.44 -13.83
C ALA A 88 -3.94 -0.87 -12.57
N PHE A 89 -3.28 -1.00 -11.42
CA PHE A 89 -3.73 -0.43 -10.16
C PHE A 89 -2.86 0.76 -9.80
N SER A 90 -3.48 1.88 -9.45
CA SER A 90 -2.79 3.07 -8.97
C SER A 90 -2.06 2.78 -7.65
N LEU A 91 -0.79 3.22 -7.57
CA LEU A 91 0.01 3.13 -6.35
C LEU A 91 -0.26 4.28 -5.38
N ILE A 92 -1.09 5.26 -5.77
CA ILE A 92 -1.47 6.40 -4.93
C ILE A 92 -2.72 6.07 -4.13
N ASP A 93 -3.77 5.65 -4.82
CA ASP A 93 -5.13 5.50 -4.27
C ASP A 93 -5.66 4.05 -4.36
N GLY A 94 -4.89 3.13 -4.96
CA GLY A 94 -5.24 1.71 -5.06
C GLY A 94 -6.28 1.38 -6.11
N ARG A 95 -6.93 2.37 -6.74
CA ARG A 95 -8.01 2.09 -7.70
C ARG A 95 -7.48 1.38 -8.95
N CYS A 96 -8.29 0.48 -9.50
CA CYS A 96 -8.01 -0.13 -10.79
C CYS A 96 -8.40 0.84 -11.90
N LEU A 97 -7.47 1.11 -12.83
CA LEU A 97 -7.68 2.02 -13.96
C LEU A 97 -8.43 1.35 -15.12
N ASP A 98 -8.56 0.03 -15.10
CA ASP A 98 -9.22 -0.74 -16.14
C ASP A 98 -10.63 -1.21 -15.74
N ASP A 99 -10.96 -1.17 -14.44
CA ASP A 99 -12.27 -1.54 -13.88
C ASP A 99 -12.46 -0.87 -12.51
N GLU A 100 -13.22 0.22 -12.46
CA GLU A 100 -13.44 1.02 -11.25
C GLU A 100 -14.18 0.27 -10.13
N SER A 101 -14.74 -0.92 -10.38
CA SER A 101 -15.36 -1.74 -9.34
C SER A 101 -14.35 -2.43 -8.42
N GLN A 102 -13.05 -2.42 -8.77
CA GLN A 102 -11.99 -3.04 -8.00
C GLN A 102 -10.94 -2.03 -7.54
N SER A 103 -10.40 -2.28 -6.35
CA SER A 103 -9.29 -1.52 -5.79
C SER A 103 -8.42 -2.40 -4.90
N LEU A 104 -7.19 -1.96 -4.68
CA LEU A 104 -6.31 -2.48 -3.65
C LEU A 104 -6.39 -1.60 -2.40
N PRO A 105 -6.32 -2.18 -1.20
CA PRO A 105 -6.10 -1.38 0.00
C PRO A 105 -4.75 -0.65 -0.11
N VAL A 106 -4.70 0.60 0.33
CA VAL A 106 -3.46 1.41 0.38
C VAL A 106 -2.95 1.42 1.81
N TYR A 107 -1.64 1.33 1.99
CA TYR A 107 -1.00 1.37 3.30
C TYR A 107 -0.09 2.59 3.39
N ALA A 108 -0.04 3.22 4.56
CA ALA A 108 0.93 4.27 4.81
C ALA A 108 2.34 3.66 4.83
N VAL A 109 3.31 4.41 4.32
CA VAL A 109 4.73 4.06 4.37
C VAL A 109 5.49 5.19 5.02
N GLN A 110 6.42 4.84 5.91
CA GLN A 110 7.34 5.79 6.52
C GLN A 110 8.78 5.29 6.43
N LEU A 111 9.73 6.22 6.43
CA LEU A 111 11.16 5.95 6.46
C LEU A 111 11.73 6.60 7.74
N ASP A 112 12.21 5.77 8.66
CA ASP A 112 12.84 6.23 9.90
C ASP A 112 14.20 5.54 10.08
N GLY A 113 15.26 6.33 10.30
CA GLY A 113 16.61 5.81 10.47
C GLY A 113 17.12 4.90 9.33
N GLY A 114 16.62 5.08 8.10
CA GLY A 114 16.96 4.22 6.95
C GLY A 114 16.17 2.91 6.86
N VAL A 115 15.20 2.70 7.76
CA VAL A 115 14.29 1.54 7.75
C VAL A 115 12.92 1.97 7.25
N VAL A 116 12.42 1.25 6.26
CA VAL A 116 11.07 1.43 5.72
C VAL A 116 10.09 0.63 6.57
N ALA A 117 8.99 1.26 6.98
CA ALA A 117 7.90 0.63 7.70
C ALA A 117 6.56 0.88 7.02
N VAL A 118 5.66 -0.10 7.12
CA VAL A 118 4.32 -0.10 6.52
C VAL A 118 3.27 -0.16 7.63
N SER A 119 2.20 0.61 7.53
CA SER A 119 1.10 0.58 8.51
C SER A 119 0.44 -0.81 8.51
N ASN A 120 -0.01 -1.27 9.69
CA ASN A 120 -0.69 -2.57 9.79
C ASN A 120 -2.13 -2.51 9.28
N GLU A 121 -2.77 -1.34 9.40
CA GLU A 121 -4.08 -1.04 8.85
C GLU A 121 -3.96 -0.26 7.53
N PRO A 122 -4.83 -0.51 6.55
CA PRO A 122 -4.96 0.36 5.38
C PRO A 122 -5.33 1.79 5.78
N VAL A 123 -4.85 2.77 5.03
CA VAL A 123 -5.31 4.16 5.17
C VAL A 123 -6.63 4.36 4.44
N GLN A 124 -7.46 5.26 4.96
CA GLN A 124 -8.61 5.75 4.22
C GLN A 124 -8.12 6.65 3.09
N THR A 125 -8.33 6.19 1.87
CA THR A 125 -8.15 6.99 0.67
C THR A 125 -9.43 7.82 0.44
N PRO A 126 -9.33 9.09 0.04
CA PRO A 126 -10.50 9.93 -0.27
C PRO A 126 -11.34 9.39 -1.42
#